data_AF-A0A349AXF5-F1
#
_entry.id   AF-A0A349AXF5-F1
#
_cell.length_a   1.000
_cell.length_b   1.000
_cell.length_c   1.000
_cell.angle_alpha   90.00
_cell.angle_beta   90.00
_cell.angle_gamma   90.00
#
_symmetry.space_group_name_H-M   'P 1'
#
loop_
_entity.id
_entity.type
_entity.pdbx_description
1 polymer ?
#
loop_
_entity_poly.entity_id
_entity_poly.type
_entity_poly.pdbx_seq_one_letter_code
_entity_poly.pdbx_strand_id
1 'polypeptide(L)'
;KQGVFDGGGFPLEFGTISVSDGISMGHQGMHFSLVSREVIADSVETVMEAERIDGMVVLAGCDKSLPGMLMAAARLDVASVLLYAGSTLPGRYNDRDVTIIDAFEAVGACARGLITRDEVDAIERAICPGEGACGGMYTANTMASIGEALGMSLPGSAAPPAVDSRRDGFAVASGEAVVEMLRQGFTSRDIMTKPAFENAIAVLMALGGSTNAVLHLLAIANEARVELSLDDFNRIGDKVPHLADVKPFGRFVMTDIDRVGGVPVVMKALLDAGLMHGDVLTVTGKTMAENLAHIAPPDLDGEILRAMDKPIHRTGGLSILHGSLAPEGAVVKTAGFDAEVFEGTARVFDGERAAMDALEEGTISAGDVVVIRYEGPKGGPGMREMLAITAAIKGAGLGKDVLLLTDGRFSGGTTGLCIGHVAPEAVDGGPIAFVKDGDKIVVNVADRTLDVVIDEAELQARKAAWTAPGPKHERGVLAKYAKLVGSAAYGAVCH
;
A
#
# COMPACT_ATOMS: atom_id res chain seq x y z
N LYS A 1 2.36 23.74 14.23
CA LYS A 1 2.63 25.19 14.40
C LYS A 1 3.10 25.52 15.81
N GLN A 2 2.29 25.27 16.85
CA GLN A 2 2.66 25.55 18.25
C GLN A 2 4.06 25.02 18.61
N GLY A 3 4.33 23.74 18.38
CA GLY A 3 5.66 23.17 18.67
C GLY A 3 6.83 23.76 17.86
N VAL A 4 6.57 24.33 16.67
CA VAL A 4 7.62 25.07 15.93
C VAL A 4 7.96 26.37 16.66
N PHE A 5 6.95 27.10 17.16
CA PHE A 5 7.18 28.30 17.97
C PHE A 5 7.88 27.96 19.30
N ASP A 6 7.46 26.89 19.97
CA ASP A 6 8.08 26.44 21.23
C ASP A 6 9.52 25.98 21.03
N GLY A 7 9.77 25.34 19.87
CA GLY A 7 11.10 25.06 19.36
C GLY A 7 11.89 26.29 18.91
N GLY A 8 11.35 27.52 18.94
CA GLY A 8 12.06 28.74 18.53
C GLY A 8 12.23 28.93 17.01
N GLY A 9 11.46 28.18 16.20
CA GLY A 9 11.33 28.38 14.76
C GLY A 9 10.16 29.28 14.38
N PHE A 10 9.95 29.48 13.08
CA PHE A 10 8.82 30.27 12.54
C PHE A 10 7.99 29.43 11.55
N PRO A 11 6.76 28.99 11.91
CA PRO A 11 5.97 28.13 11.05
C PRO A 11 5.21 28.93 9.97
N LEU A 12 5.34 28.50 8.72
CA LEU A 12 4.52 28.94 7.58
C LEU A 12 3.67 27.76 7.10
N GLU A 13 2.36 27.94 7.11
CA GLU A 13 1.41 26.89 6.72
C GLU A 13 0.98 27.07 5.27
N PHE A 14 1.01 25.99 4.50
CA PHE A 14 0.44 25.92 3.16
C PHE A 14 -0.28 24.57 2.98
N GLY A 15 -1.16 24.50 1.98
CA GLY A 15 -1.91 23.28 1.65
C GLY A 15 -1.52 22.71 0.30
N THR A 16 -1.65 21.39 0.17
CA THR A 16 -1.68 20.68 -1.12
C THR A 16 -2.97 19.86 -1.23
N ILE A 17 -3.24 19.30 -2.40
CA ILE A 17 -4.41 18.46 -2.63
C ILE A 17 -4.25 17.10 -1.94
N SER A 18 -5.37 16.42 -1.75
CA SER A 18 -5.42 14.96 -1.59
C SER A 18 -6.71 14.45 -2.23
N VAL A 19 -6.76 13.16 -2.53
CA VAL A 19 -7.97 12.50 -3.03
C VAL A 19 -8.38 11.40 -2.07
N SER A 20 -9.67 11.07 -2.05
CA SER A 20 -10.18 9.96 -1.26
C SER A 20 -10.22 8.70 -2.11
N ASP A 21 -9.32 7.75 -1.82
CA ASP A 21 -9.33 6.44 -2.47
C ASP A 21 -10.67 5.76 -2.24
N GLY A 22 -11.19 5.79 -0.99
CA GLY A 22 -12.47 5.20 -0.63
C GLY A 22 -13.67 5.73 -1.44
N ILE A 23 -13.75 7.05 -1.67
CA ILE A 23 -14.82 7.64 -2.49
C ILE A 23 -14.58 7.34 -3.98
N SER A 24 -13.32 7.30 -4.42
CA SER A 24 -13.00 7.16 -5.84
C SER A 24 -13.17 5.73 -6.40
N MET A 25 -13.32 4.74 -5.52
CA MET A 25 -13.49 3.33 -5.85
C MET A 25 -14.73 3.08 -6.72
N GLY A 26 -14.57 2.22 -7.74
CA GLY A 26 -15.68 1.77 -8.58
C GLY A 26 -16.13 2.73 -9.68
N HIS A 27 -15.45 3.87 -9.87
CA HIS A 27 -15.76 4.81 -10.95
C HIS A 27 -14.50 5.49 -11.54
N GLN A 28 -14.68 6.33 -12.56
CA GLN A 28 -13.61 6.99 -13.33
C GLN A 28 -12.61 7.79 -12.47
N GLY A 29 -13.02 8.28 -11.30
CA GLY A 29 -12.11 8.97 -10.37
C GLY A 29 -10.89 8.15 -9.93
N MET A 30 -10.97 6.80 -9.91
CA MET A 30 -9.84 5.95 -9.49
C MET A 30 -8.61 6.09 -10.40
N HIS A 31 -8.79 6.52 -11.65
CA HIS A 31 -7.67 6.87 -12.55
C HIS A 31 -6.79 7.99 -11.98
N PHE A 32 -7.33 8.84 -11.11
CA PHE A 32 -6.65 10.01 -10.54
C PHE A 32 -6.05 9.75 -9.14
N SER A 33 -6.20 8.53 -8.58
CA SER A 33 -5.67 8.20 -7.26
C SER A 33 -4.14 8.21 -7.26
N LEU A 34 -3.46 7.31 -8.00
CA LEU A 34 -2.00 7.19 -7.89
C LEU A 34 -1.27 8.46 -8.33
N VAL A 35 -1.71 9.12 -9.40
CA VAL A 35 -1.10 10.38 -9.87
C VAL A 35 -1.17 11.50 -8.83
N SER A 36 -2.11 11.44 -7.87
CA SER A 36 -2.13 12.40 -6.76
C SER A 36 -0.88 12.32 -5.89
N ARG A 37 -0.21 11.16 -5.80
CA ARG A 37 1.09 10.99 -5.13
C ARG A 37 2.14 11.92 -5.74
N GLU A 38 2.25 11.91 -7.07
CA GLU A 38 3.20 12.75 -7.82
C GLU A 38 2.84 14.23 -7.69
N VAL A 39 1.54 14.57 -7.84
CA VAL A 39 1.07 15.95 -7.72
C VAL A 39 1.35 16.51 -6.32
N ILE A 40 1.19 15.69 -5.27
CA ILE A 40 1.53 16.08 -3.90
C ILE A 40 3.03 16.32 -3.76
N ALA A 41 3.86 15.40 -4.25
CA ALA A 41 5.31 15.52 -4.20
C ALA A 41 5.79 16.82 -4.89
N ASP A 42 5.35 17.06 -6.13
CA ASP A 42 5.69 18.25 -6.91
C ASP A 42 5.15 19.53 -6.28
N SER A 43 3.96 19.49 -5.67
CA SER A 43 3.37 20.67 -5.01
C SER A 43 4.18 21.11 -3.79
N VAL A 44 4.62 20.16 -2.97
CA VAL A 44 5.46 20.44 -1.80
C VAL A 44 6.85 20.92 -2.24
N GLU A 45 7.47 20.24 -3.21
CA GLU A 45 8.75 20.67 -3.79
C GLU A 45 8.68 22.11 -4.29
N THR A 46 7.64 22.44 -5.07
CA THR A 46 7.48 23.78 -5.66
C THR A 46 7.44 24.87 -4.59
N VAL A 47 6.67 24.68 -3.50
CA VAL A 47 6.56 25.68 -2.43
C VAL A 47 7.87 25.77 -1.64
N MET A 48 8.46 24.64 -1.26
CA MET A 48 9.68 24.61 -0.46
C MET A 48 10.87 25.26 -1.20
N GLU A 49 11.04 24.96 -2.49
CA GLU A 49 12.10 25.52 -3.32
C GLU A 49 11.87 27.01 -3.67
N ALA A 50 10.63 27.44 -3.84
CA ALA A 50 10.31 28.84 -4.14
C ALA A 50 10.50 29.74 -2.90
N GLU A 51 9.96 29.31 -1.77
CA GLU A 51 9.91 30.12 -0.54
C GLU A 51 11.15 29.97 0.34
N ARG A 52 12.07 29.07 -0.03
CA ARG A 52 13.35 28.80 0.68
C ARG A 52 13.13 28.45 2.15
N ILE A 53 12.15 27.58 2.42
CA ILE A 53 11.85 27.12 3.78
C ILE A 53 12.92 26.10 4.22
N ASP A 54 13.45 26.26 5.43
CA ASP A 54 14.61 25.48 5.92
C ASP A 54 14.28 24.01 6.26
N GLY A 55 13.04 23.73 6.66
CA GLY A 55 12.57 22.39 7.03
C GLY A 55 11.05 22.32 7.12
N MET A 56 10.48 21.12 7.18
CA MET A 56 9.02 20.94 7.08
C MET A 56 8.46 19.88 8.03
N VAL A 57 7.26 20.14 8.54
CA VAL A 57 6.40 19.08 9.08
C VAL A 57 5.36 18.78 8.01
N VAL A 58 5.35 17.55 7.50
CA VAL A 58 4.42 17.11 6.46
C VAL A 58 3.26 16.35 7.10
N LEU A 59 2.03 16.85 6.89
CA LEU A 59 0.81 16.26 7.44
C LEU A 59 0.05 15.53 6.34
N ALA A 60 -0.21 14.24 6.53
CA ALA A 60 -0.89 13.40 5.54
C ALA A 60 -1.84 12.39 6.20
N GLY A 61 -2.89 11.96 5.48
CA GLY A 61 -3.93 11.09 6.02
C GLY A 61 -4.39 10.00 5.08
N CYS A 62 -4.87 10.35 3.89
CA CYS A 62 -5.39 9.37 2.94
C CYS A 62 -4.26 8.73 2.12
N ASP A 63 -4.32 7.41 1.93
CA ASP A 63 -3.45 6.54 1.13
C ASP A 63 -2.25 7.20 0.42
N LYS A 64 -2.50 7.90 -0.70
CA LYS A 64 -1.45 8.42 -1.59
C LYS A 64 -0.76 9.69 -1.07
N SER A 65 -1.36 10.39 -0.11
CA SER A 65 -0.76 11.58 0.49
C SER A 65 0.46 11.28 1.33
N LEU A 66 0.48 10.16 2.06
CA LEU A 66 1.63 9.76 2.88
C LEU A 66 2.90 9.53 2.05
N PRO A 67 2.89 8.69 0.99
CA PRO A 67 4.05 8.50 0.15
C PRO A 67 4.39 9.76 -0.66
N GLY A 68 3.41 10.58 -1.08
CA GLY A 68 3.69 11.85 -1.76
C GLY A 68 4.49 12.81 -0.88
N MET A 69 4.14 12.90 0.41
CA MET A 69 4.88 13.69 1.40
C MET A 69 6.29 13.12 1.67
N LEU A 70 6.42 11.80 1.79
CA LEU A 70 7.72 11.15 1.99
C LEU A 70 8.63 11.28 0.75
N MET A 71 8.07 11.21 -0.46
CA MET A 71 8.79 11.48 -1.70
C MET A 71 9.31 12.93 -1.74
N ALA A 72 8.48 13.91 -1.37
CA ALA A 72 8.92 15.31 -1.28
C ALA A 72 10.06 15.49 -0.26
N ALA A 73 9.95 14.87 0.92
CA ALA A 73 10.99 14.91 1.95
C ALA A 73 12.31 14.31 1.46
N ALA A 74 12.24 13.15 0.81
CA ALA A 74 13.39 12.48 0.21
C ALA A 74 14.05 13.29 -0.91
N ARG A 75 13.23 13.95 -1.76
CA ARG A 75 13.68 14.74 -2.92
C ARG A 75 14.42 16.01 -2.47
N LEU A 76 13.76 16.80 -1.62
CA LEU A 76 14.23 18.10 -1.11
C LEU A 76 15.43 17.98 -0.17
N ASP A 77 15.50 16.87 0.57
CA ASP A 77 16.60 16.59 1.49
C ASP A 77 16.82 17.71 2.53
N VAL A 78 15.72 18.19 3.09
CA VAL A 78 15.70 19.12 4.23
C VAL A 78 15.24 18.40 5.49
N ALA A 79 15.41 19.03 6.65
CA ALA A 79 14.86 18.52 7.90
C ALA A 79 13.35 18.35 7.78
N SER A 80 12.85 17.11 7.89
CA SER A 80 11.45 16.80 7.64
C SER A 80 10.90 15.80 8.65
N VAL A 81 9.67 16.05 9.12
CA VAL A 81 8.94 15.14 10.02
C VAL A 81 7.57 14.83 9.43
N LEU A 82 7.25 13.55 9.23
CA LEU A 82 5.93 13.10 8.83
C LEU A 82 5.02 12.94 10.05
N LEU A 83 3.85 13.57 9.99
CA LEU A 83 2.77 13.37 10.94
C LEU A 83 1.53 12.81 10.22
N TYR A 84 1.12 11.62 10.63
CA TYR A 84 -0.10 11.00 10.16
C TYR A 84 -1.36 11.66 10.75
N ALA A 85 -2.46 11.70 10.00
CA ALA A 85 -3.75 12.19 10.48
C ALA A 85 -4.38 11.28 11.57
N GLY A 86 -4.07 9.98 11.55
CA GLY A 86 -4.66 8.99 12.44
C GLY A 86 -5.74 8.15 11.76
N SER A 87 -5.94 6.95 12.30
CA SER A 87 -6.99 6.03 11.86
C SER A 87 -8.38 6.52 12.31
N THR A 88 -9.41 6.28 11.51
CA THR A 88 -10.80 6.41 11.96
C THR A 88 -11.12 5.34 12.99
N LEU A 89 -12.09 5.62 13.87
CA LEU A 89 -12.65 4.62 14.77
C LEU A 89 -13.51 3.62 13.97
N PRO A 90 -13.55 2.33 14.34
CA PRO A 90 -14.46 1.39 13.70
C PRO A 90 -15.92 1.83 13.91
N GLY A 91 -16.72 1.70 12.85
CA GLY A 91 -18.16 1.84 12.92
C GLY A 91 -18.80 0.65 13.65
N ARG A 92 -20.04 0.80 14.14
CA ARG A 92 -20.76 -0.28 14.81
C ARG A 92 -22.11 -0.55 14.16
N TYR A 93 -22.32 -1.80 13.75
CA TYR A 93 -23.60 -2.28 13.24
C TYR A 93 -24.01 -3.53 14.02
N ASN A 94 -25.09 -3.44 14.80
CA ASN A 94 -25.44 -4.43 15.82
C ASN A 94 -24.25 -4.67 16.80
N ASP A 95 -23.85 -5.93 16.98
CA ASP A 95 -22.74 -6.34 17.87
C ASP A 95 -21.42 -6.54 17.13
N ARG A 96 -21.29 -6.04 15.89
CA ARG A 96 -20.05 -6.15 15.10
C ARG A 96 -19.49 -4.79 14.68
N ASP A 97 -18.16 -4.74 14.62
CA ASP A 97 -17.43 -3.61 14.05
C ASP A 97 -17.46 -3.69 12.53
N VAL A 98 -17.74 -2.56 11.89
CA VAL A 98 -17.84 -2.41 10.44
C VAL A 98 -16.97 -1.26 9.94
N THR A 99 -16.43 -1.44 8.75
CA THR A 99 -15.49 -0.53 8.06
C THR A 99 -15.85 -0.45 6.57
N ILE A 100 -15.10 0.33 5.80
CA ILE A 100 -15.38 0.54 4.37
C ILE A 100 -15.50 -0.77 3.56
N ILE A 101 -14.70 -1.81 3.86
CA ILE A 101 -14.78 -3.09 3.13
C ILE A 101 -16.12 -3.78 3.38
N ASP A 102 -16.66 -3.66 4.59
CA ASP A 102 -17.94 -4.26 4.96
C ASP A 102 -19.11 -3.65 4.16
N ALA A 103 -19.00 -2.37 3.77
CA ALA A 103 -19.99 -1.75 2.87
C ALA A 103 -19.91 -2.30 1.44
N PHE A 104 -18.71 -2.50 0.89
CA PHE A 104 -18.54 -3.12 -0.44
C PHE A 104 -19.04 -4.58 -0.45
N GLU A 105 -18.74 -5.34 0.61
CA GLU A 105 -19.24 -6.70 0.78
C GLU A 105 -20.77 -6.73 0.95
N ALA A 106 -21.35 -5.76 1.66
CA ALA A 106 -22.80 -5.63 1.82
C ALA A 106 -23.51 -5.40 0.49
N VAL A 107 -22.97 -4.54 -0.39
CA VAL A 107 -23.53 -4.34 -1.75
C VAL A 107 -23.54 -5.65 -2.52
N GLY A 108 -22.43 -6.40 -2.50
CA GLY A 108 -22.35 -7.72 -3.14
C GLY A 108 -23.34 -8.72 -2.56
N ALA A 109 -23.44 -8.80 -1.23
CA ALA A 109 -24.36 -9.70 -0.53
C ALA A 109 -25.84 -9.38 -0.83
N CYS A 110 -26.19 -8.09 -0.92
CA CYS A 110 -27.54 -7.64 -1.25
C CYS A 110 -27.93 -8.01 -2.68
N ALA A 111 -27.01 -7.85 -3.64
CA ALA A 111 -27.24 -8.26 -5.04
C ALA A 111 -27.55 -9.76 -5.18
N ARG A 112 -27.07 -10.60 -4.26
CA ARG A 112 -27.37 -12.04 -4.20
C ARG A 112 -28.57 -12.39 -3.32
N GLY A 113 -29.27 -11.40 -2.76
CA GLY A 113 -30.41 -11.61 -1.86
C GLY A 113 -30.02 -12.20 -0.50
N LEU A 114 -28.75 -12.11 -0.09
CA LEU A 114 -28.29 -12.60 1.22
C LEU A 114 -28.56 -11.62 2.37
N ILE A 115 -28.66 -10.33 2.05
CA ILE A 115 -29.09 -9.27 2.96
C ILE A 115 -30.05 -8.33 2.23
N THR A 116 -30.86 -7.61 2.98
CA THR A 116 -31.82 -6.62 2.49
C THR A 116 -31.14 -5.30 2.15
N ARG A 117 -31.83 -4.45 1.37
CA ARG A 117 -31.36 -3.09 1.08
C ARG A 117 -31.26 -2.23 2.36
N ASP A 118 -32.20 -2.40 3.29
CA ASP A 118 -32.18 -1.70 4.57
C ASP A 118 -30.95 -2.06 5.42
N GLU A 119 -30.49 -3.32 5.35
CA GLU A 119 -29.25 -3.73 6.00
C GLU A 119 -28.01 -3.10 5.36
N VAL A 120 -27.98 -2.94 4.02
CA VAL A 120 -26.91 -2.19 3.34
C VAL A 120 -26.89 -0.74 3.80
N ASP A 121 -28.03 -0.07 3.78
CA ASP A 121 -28.15 1.34 4.17
C ASP A 121 -27.76 1.55 5.66
N ALA A 122 -28.05 0.56 6.52
CA ALA A 122 -27.64 0.63 7.93
C ALA A 122 -26.13 0.43 8.12
N ILE A 123 -25.49 -0.42 7.32
CA ILE A 123 -24.03 -0.58 7.29
C ILE A 123 -23.38 0.71 6.76
N GLU A 124 -23.88 1.27 5.66
CA GLU A 124 -23.39 2.55 5.09
C GLU A 124 -23.33 3.66 6.14
N ARG A 125 -24.40 3.81 6.93
CA ARG A 125 -24.51 4.83 7.99
C ARG A 125 -23.57 4.60 9.17
N ALA A 126 -23.01 3.40 9.32
CA ALA A 126 -22.19 3.02 10.45
C ALA A 126 -20.68 3.08 10.16
N ILE A 127 -20.23 2.75 8.94
CA ILE A 127 -18.82 2.45 8.63
C ILE A 127 -17.82 3.59 8.80
N CYS A 128 -18.27 4.86 8.82
CA CYS A 128 -17.41 6.04 8.93
C CYS A 128 -17.96 6.99 10.02
N PRO A 129 -17.70 6.70 11.31
CA PRO A 129 -18.31 7.46 12.41
C PRO A 129 -17.76 8.88 12.59
N GLY A 130 -16.62 9.21 11.97
CA GLY A 130 -15.97 10.50 12.11
C GLY A 130 -14.69 10.62 11.28
N GLU A 131 -13.80 11.52 11.67
CA GLU A 131 -12.52 11.76 11.01
C GLU A 131 -11.54 10.57 11.10
N GLY A 132 -10.54 10.58 10.20
CA GLY A 132 -9.46 9.60 10.14
C GLY A 132 -9.44 8.76 8.86
N ALA A 133 -8.31 8.09 8.60
CA ALA A 133 -8.18 7.21 7.44
C ALA A 133 -8.81 5.83 7.68
N CYS A 134 -8.86 4.98 6.65
CA CYS A 134 -9.44 3.63 6.74
C CYS A 134 -8.76 2.79 7.84
N GLY A 135 -9.54 2.18 8.75
CA GLY A 135 -9.01 1.61 9.99
C GLY A 135 -8.28 0.28 9.91
N GLY A 136 -8.45 -0.49 8.83
CA GLY A 136 -7.66 -1.70 8.58
C GLY A 136 -6.22 -1.38 8.17
N MET A 137 -5.39 -2.42 8.02
CA MET A 137 -4.02 -2.33 7.52
C MET A 137 -3.98 -2.16 5.99
N TYR A 138 -4.72 -1.17 5.49
CA TYR A 138 -4.68 -0.68 4.12
C TYR A 138 -3.49 0.28 3.91
N THR A 139 -3.42 0.95 2.77
CA THR A 139 -2.25 1.78 2.42
C THR A 139 -1.99 2.88 3.44
N ALA A 140 -3.01 3.63 3.90
CA ALA A 140 -2.81 4.71 4.89
C ALA A 140 -2.11 4.22 6.17
N ASN A 141 -2.67 3.23 6.86
CA ASN A 141 -2.09 2.68 8.09
C ASN A 141 -0.75 1.95 7.85
N THR A 142 -0.60 1.30 6.70
CA THR A 142 0.67 0.67 6.31
C THR A 142 1.76 1.73 6.13
N MET A 143 1.49 2.80 5.38
CA MET A 143 2.44 3.87 5.11
C MET A 143 2.72 4.72 6.35
N ALA A 144 1.76 4.88 7.26
CA ALA A 144 1.98 5.53 8.55
C ALA A 144 2.95 4.71 9.42
N SER A 145 2.75 3.39 9.47
CA SER A 145 3.65 2.48 10.19
C SER A 145 5.05 2.43 9.57
N ILE A 146 5.14 2.50 8.24
CA ILE A 146 6.39 2.67 7.49
C ILE A 146 7.07 4.00 7.83
N GLY A 147 6.32 5.09 8.01
CA GLY A 147 6.86 6.38 8.43
C GLY A 147 7.59 6.29 9.76
N GLU A 148 7.03 5.58 10.75
CA GLU A 148 7.72 5.28 12.01
C GLU A 148 8.95 4.40 11.79
N ALA A 149 8.83 3.32 11.04
CA ALA A 149 9.90 2.34 10.83
C ALA A 149 11.11 2.89 10.05
N LEU A 150 10.86 3.81 9.09
CA LEU A 150 11.89 4.59 8.42
C LEU A 150 12.59 5.57 9.36
N GLY A 151 11.97 5.90 10.50
CA GLY A 151 12.44 6.95 11.40
C GLY A 151 11.98 8.36 11.00
N MET A 152 11.05 8.50 10.06
CA MET A 152 10.54 9.78 9.55
C MET A 152 9.34 10.32 10.34
N SER A 153 8.77 9.53 11.24
CA SER A 153 7.72 9.90 12.17
C SER A 153 8.15 9.64 13.60
N LEU A 154 7.58 10.39 14.55
CA LEU A 154 7.83 10.14 15.97
C LEU A 154 7.36 8.73 16.36
N PRO A 155 8.14 7.96 17.15
CA PRO A 155 7.75 6.63 17.60
C PRO A 155 6.41 6.65 18.36
N GLY A 156 5.49 5.78 17.96
CA GLY A 156 4.13 5.68 18.51
C GLY A 156 3.11 6.62 17.88
N SER A 157 3.49 7.46 16.91
CA SER A 157 2.59 8.46 16.32
C SER A 157 1.60 7.89 15.28
N ALA A 158 1.81 6.71 14.71
CA ALA A 158 0.94 6.14 13.67
C ALA A 158 -0.35 5.55 14.23
N ALA A 159 -0.31 4.94 15.42
CA ALA A 159 -1.41 4.14 15.95
C ALA A 159 -2.58 4.93 16.57
N PRO A 160 -2.35 6.05 17.31
CA PRO A 160 -3.45 6.77 17.96
C PRO A 160 -4.55 7.18 16.97
N PRO A 161 -5.84 6.97 17.28
CA PRO A 161 -6.94 7.32 16.39
C PRO A 161 -6.99 8.83 16.11
N ALA A 162 -7.56 9.23 14.97
CA ALA A 162 -7.61 10.63 14.55
C ALA A 162 -8.22 11.56 15.62
N VAL A 163 -9.30 11.11 16.25
CA VAL A 163 -10.04 11.85 17.28
C VAL A 163 -9.35 11.87 18.66
N ASP A 164 -8.23 11.18 18.82
CA ASP A 164 -7.55 11.07 20.12
C ASP A 164 -6.61 12.25 20.38
N SER A 165 -6.79 12.92 21.52
CA SER A 165 -5.98 14.07 21.94
C SER A 165 -4.46 13.83 22.01
N ARG A 166 -4.01 12.56 22.06
CA ARG A 166 -2.59 12.22 21.95
C ARG A 166 -2.01 12.68 20.61
N ARG A 167 -2.82 12.76 19.54
CA ARG A 167 -2.38 13.23 18.22
C ARG A 167 -1.96 14.69 18.24
N ASP A 168 -2.66 15.55 18.97
CA ASP A 168 -2.28 16.95 19.20
C ASP A 168 -0.91 17.04 19.86
N GLY A 169 -0.64 16.17 20.84
CA GLY A 169 0.67 16.04 21.48
C GLY A 169 1.78 15.68 20.49
N PHE A 170 1.55 14.68 19.63
CA PHE A 170 2.48 14.33 18.55
C PHE A 170 2.63 15.45 17.53
N ALA A 171 1.59 16.25 17.27
CA ALA A 171 1.65 17.38 16.35
C ALA A 171 2.54 18.52 16.88
N VAL A 172 2.44 18.81 18.18
CA VAL A 172 3.35 19.75 18.85
C VAL A 172 4.77 19.19 18.83
N ALA A 173 4.98 17.96 19.30
CA ALA A 173 6.30 17.34 19.34
C ALA A 173 6.98 17.24 17.96
N SER A 174 6.20 17.04 16.88
CA SER A 174 6.75 17.03 15.50
C SER A 174 7.29 18.40 15.09
N GLY A 175 6.65 19.48 15.54
CA GLY A 175 7.12 20.85 15.33
C GLY A 175 8.40 21.16 16.11
N GLU A 176 8.53 20.62 17.32
CA GLU A 176 9.76 20.75 18.11
C GLU A 176 10.89 19.93 17.49
N ALA A 177 10.60 18.71 17.06
CA ALA A 177 11.54 17.79 16.44
C ALA A 177 12.16 18.37 15.17
N VAL A 178 11.37 18.92 14.24
CA VAL A 178 11.94 19.50 13.00
C VAL A 178 12.89 20.67 13.28
N VAL A 179 12.61 21.49 14.30
CA VAL A 179 13.52 22.58 14.67
C VAL A 179 14.79 22.03 15.31
N GLU A 180 14.69 20.96 16.09
CA GLU A 180 15.86 20.28 16.65
C GLU A 180 16.72 19.62 15.57
N MET A 181 16.12 18.99 14.54
CA MET A 181 16.84 18.48 13.37
C MET A 181 17.67 19.59 12.71
N LEU A 182 17.09 20.78 12.53
CA LEU A 182 17.79 21.95 11.96
C LEU A 182 18.99 22.38 12.82
N ARG A 183 18.87 22.35 14.15
CA ARG A 183 19.99 22.68 15.06
C ARG A 183 21.12 21.67 14.97
N GLN A 184 20.77 20.39 14.89
CA GLN A 184 21.75 19.30 14.81
C GLN A 184 22.32 19.14 13.39
N GLY A 185 21.67 19.72 12.38
CA GLY A 185 22.17 19.80 11.02
C GLY A 185 22.05 18.49 10.24
N PHE A 186 21.01 17.69 10.51
CA PHE A 186 20.70 16.47 9.74
C PHE A 186 19.37 16.59 9.00
N THR A 187 19.25 15.85 7.90
CA THR A 187 18.16 15.97 6.92
C THR A 187 17.44 14.64 6.70
N SER A 188 16.49 14.64 5.76
CA SER A 188 15.71 13.45 5.43
C SER A 188 16.59 12.30 4.90
N ARG A 189 17.64 12.56 4.11
CA ARG A 189 18.49 11.46 3.59
C ARG A 189 19.47 10.90 4.61
N ASP A 190 19.78 11.64 5.68
CA ASP A 190 20.53 11.07 6.82
C ASP A 190 19.71 10.01 7.56
N ILE A 191 18.37 10.12 7.52
CA ILE A 191 17.43 9.15 8.10
C ILE A 191 17.11 8.02 7.09
N MET A 192 16.70 8.39 5.88
CA MET A 192 16.23 7.48 4.82
C MET A 192 17.37 6.72 4.14
N THR A 193 18.08 5.91 4.93
CA THR A 193 19.20 5.06 4.49
C THR A 193 18.71 3.68 4.09
N LYS A 194 19.55 2.89 3.40
CA LYS A 194 19.23 1.49 3.07
C LYS A 194 18.76 0.69 4.31
N PRO A 195 19.46 0.69 5.46
CA PRO A 195 18.97 0.04 6.68
C PRO A 195 17.58 0.53 7.14
N ALA A 196 17.25 1.82 7.01
CA ALA A 196 15.94 2.34 7.33
C ALA A 196 14.85 1.77 6.41
N PHE A 197 15.11 1.67 5.10
CA PHE A 197 14.21 1.01 4.16
C PHE A 197 14.04 -0.49 4.49
N GLU A 198 15.11 -1.17 4.92
CA GLU A 198 15.00 -2.56 5.37
C GLU A 198 14.12 -2.70 6.63
N ASN A 199 14.22 -1.75 7.59
CA ASN A 199 13.33 -1.68 8.75
C ASN A 199 11.87 -1.50 8.33
N ALA A 200 11.62 -0.60 7.36
CA ALA A 200 10.28 -0.35 6.83
C ALA A 200 9.68 -1.59 6.16
N ILE A 201 10.48 -2.34 5.40
CA ILE A 201 10.05 -3.62 4.81
C ILE A 201 9.78 -4.65 5.93
N ALA A 202 10.62 -4.74 6.96
CA ALA A 202 10.38 -5.66 8.07
C ALA A 202 9.04 -5.36 8.78
N VAL A 203 8.76 -4.10 9.07
CA VAL A 203 7.47 -3.70 9.67
C VAL A 203 6.29 -3.96 8.73
N LEU A 204 6.44 -3.68 7.42
CA LEU A 204 5.45 -4.02 6.41
C LEU A 204 5.09 -5.51 6.43
N MET A 205 6.10 -6.38 6.49
CA MET A 205 5.93 -7.84 6.51
C MET A 205 5.27 -8.31 7.80
N ALA A 206 5.72 -7.79 8.95
CA ALA A 206 5.21 -8.14 10.26
C ALA A 206 3.75 -7.73 10.47
N LEU A 207 3.33 -6.59 9.91
CA LEU A 207 1.95 -6.12 9.97
C LEU A 207 1.04 -6.73 8.90
N GLY A 208 1.60 -7.48 7.94
CA GLY A 208 0.84 -7.98 6.79
C GLY A 208 0.21 -6.83 5.97
N GLY A 209 0.98 -5.76 5.76
CA GLY A 209 0.46 -4.51 5.19
C GLY A 209 0.03 -4.59 3.73
N SER A 210 -0.35 -3.44 3.17
CA SER A 210 -0.79 -3.32 1.78
C SER A 210 0.34 -3.58 0.78
N THR A 211 0.04 -4.28 -0.32
CA THR A 211 0.98 -4.48 -1.44
C THR A 211 1.35 -3.17 -2.13
N ASN A 212 0.51 -2.13 -2.02
CA ASN A 212 0.84 -0.76 -2.47
C ASN A 212 2.12 -0.21 -1.82
N ALA A 213 2.48 -0.69 -0.62
CA ALA A 213 3.70 -0.26 0.06
C ALA A 213 4.96 -0.63 -0.71
N VAL A 214 4.94 -1.71 -1.51
CA VAL A 214 6.06 -2.06 -2.40
C VAL A 214 6.31 -0.93 -3.40
N LEU A 215 5.26 -0.48 -4.09
CA LEU A 215 5.31 0.61 -5.06
C LEU A 215 5.80 1.92 -4.40
N HIS A 216 5.30 2.20 -3.20
CA HIS A 216 5.60 3.45 -2.50
C HIS A 216 7.02 3.48 -1.91
N LEU A 217 7.48 2.40 -1.29
CA LEU A 217 8.84 2.30 -0.76
C LEU A 217 9.90 2.40 -1.87
N LEU A 218 9.67 1.75 -3.02
CA LEU A 218 10.54 1.88 -4.19
C LEU A 218 10.61 3.34 -4.68
N ALA A 219 9.48 4.03 -4.75
CA ALA A 219 9.44 5.44 -5.16
C ALA A 219 10.16 6.36 -4.16
N ILE A 220 9.92 6.19 -2.86
CA ILE A 220 10.58 6.98 -1.81
C ILE A 220 12.09 6.71 -1.82
N ALA A 221 12.51 5.44 -1.97
CA ALA A 221 13.92 5.08 -2.08
C ALA A 221 14.59 5.73 -3.30
N ASN A 222 13.90 5.77 -4.44
CA ASN A 222 14.39 6.43 -5.64
C ASN A 222 14.63 7.94 -5.41
N GLU A 223 13.68 8.65 -4.80
CA GLU A 223 13.81 10.07 -4.43
C GLU A 223 14.92 10.32 -3.39
N ALA A 224 15.10 9.36 -2.47
CA ALA A 224 16.15 9.36 -1.46
C ALA A 224 17.53 8.97 -2.03
N ARG A 225 17.60 8.56 -3.31
CA ARG A 225 18.80 8.04 -3.98
C ARG A 225 19.37 6.80 -3.29
N VAL A 226 18.49 5.95 -2.77
CA VAL A 226 18.80 4.66 -2.17
C VAL A 226 18.41 3.55 -3.13
N GLU A 227 19.33 2.63 -3.38
CA GLU A 227 19.06 1.43 -4.17
C GLU A 227 18.14 0.48 -3.38
N LEU A 228 16.91 0.31 -3.87
CA LEU A 228 15.93 -0.63 -3.37
C LEU A 228 15.30 -1.35 -4.55
N SER A 229 15.25 -2.68 -4.51
CA SER A 229 14.67 -3.50 -5.57
C SER A 229 13.56 -4.39 -5.01
N LEU A 230 12.80 -5.03 -5.91
CA LEU A 230 11.79 -6.00 -5.51
C LEU A 230 12.41 -7.18 -4.74
N ASP A 231 13.63 -7.59 -5.07
CA ASP A 231 14.33 -8.70 -4.40
C ASP A 231 14.55 -8.44 -2.91
N ASP A 232 14.71 -7.18 -2.50
CA ASP A 232 14.86 -6.81 -1.10
C ASP A 232 13.63 -7.20 -0.26
N PHE A 233 12.43 -7.10 -0.85
CA PHE A 233 11.18 -7.47 -0.17
C PHE A 233 11.14 -8.96 0.12
N ASN A 234 11.53 -9.80 -0.85
CA ASN A 234 11.62 -11.24 -0.65
C ASN A 234 12.69 -11.60 0.38
N ARG A 235 13.91 -11.05 0.23
CA ARG A 235 15.05 -11.31 1.13
C ARG A 235 14.74 -11.00 2.60
N ILE A 236 13.97 -9.95 2.85
CA ILE A 236 13.56 -9.54 4.21
C ILE A 236 12.32 -10.33 4.65
N GLY A 237 11.31 -10.46 3.79
CA GLY A 237 10.09 -11.21 4.05
C GLY A 237 10.32 -12.70 4.36
N ASP A 238 11.41 -13.28 3.87
CA ASP A 238 11.85 -14.64 4.21
C ASP A 238 12.18 -14.84 5.70
N LYS A 239 12.57 -13.77 6.38
CA LYS A 239 13.03 -13.81 7.77
C LYS A 239 12.01 -13.26 8.74
N VAL A 240 11.11 -12.40 8.26
CA VAL A 240 10.17 -11.66 9.10
C VAL A 240 8.81 -12.37 9.09
N PRO A 241 8.33 -12.86 10.25
CA PRO A 241 7.03 -13.51 10.34
C PRO A 241 5.88 -12.48 10.25
N HIS A 242 4.71 -12.92 9.80
CA HIS A 242 3.48 -12.14 9.87
C HIS A 242 2.86 -12.23 11.27
N LEU A 243 2.82 -11.11 12.00
CA LEU A 243 2.46 -11.04 13.42
C LEU A 243 1.08 -10.42 13.68
N ALA A 244 0.60 -9.48 12.86
CA ALA A 244 -0.61 -8.73 13.18
C ALA A 244 -1.90 -9.40 12.67
N ASP A 245 -2.84 -9.70 13.57
CA ASP A 245 -4.16 -10.23 13.23
C ASP A 245 -5.15 -9.10 12.87
N VAL A 246 -4.84 -8.34 11.82
CA VAL A 246 -5.59 -7.14 11.44
C VAL A 246 -6.24 -7.23 10.06
N LYS A 247 -7.41 -6.59 9.92
CA LYS A 247 -8.12 -6.42 8.65
C LYS A 247 -7.18 -5.85 7.58
N PRO A 248 -7.33 -6.24 6.30
CA PRO A 248 -8.44 -7.01 5.76
C PRO A 248 -8.35 -8.53 5.94
N PHE A 249 -7.21 -9.06 6.41
CA PHE A 249 -7.01 -10.50 6.58
C PHE A 249 -7.48 -11.00 7.95
N GLY A 250 -7.02 -10.31 8.99
CA GLY A 250 -7.30 -10.63 10.37
C GLY A 250 -8.57 -9.98 10.92
N ARG A 251 -8.71 -10.03 12.23
CA ARG A 251 -9.93 -9.63 12.95
C ARG A 251 -9.95 -8.16 13.37
N PHE A 252 -8.78 -7.62 13.73
CA PHE A 252 -8.63 -6.34 14.42
C PHE A 252 -8.35 -5.17 13.48
N VAL A 253 -8.34 -3.94 14.00
CA VAL A 253 -8.03 -2.69 13.26
C VAL A 253 -6.92 -1.90 13.97
N MET A 254 -6.47 -0.78 13.41
CA MET A 254 -5.35 0.00 13.97
C MET A 254 -5.60 0.49 15.41
N THR A 255 -6.86 0.76 15.78
CA THR A 255 -7.21 1.14 17.15
C THR A 255 -6.96 0.00 18.16
N ASP A 256 -7.01 -1.25 17.73
CA ASP A 256 -6.60 -2.40 18.54
C ASP A 256 -5.08 -2.42 18.74
N ILE A 257 -4.31 -2.17 17.68
CA ILE A 257 -2.84 -2.07 17.76
C ILE A 257 -2.44 -0.95 18.73
N ASP A 258 -3.08 0.22 18.65
CA ASP A 258 -2.88 1.32 19.59
C ASP A 258 -3.11 0.89 21.05
N ARG A 259 -4.19 0.15 21.32
CA ARG A 259 -4.53 -0.34 22.67
C ARG A 259 -3.45 -1.21 23.30
N VAL A 260 -2.70 -1.96 22.50
CA VAL A 260 -1.64 -2.86 22.98
C VAL A 260 -0.25 -2.23 22.95
N GLY A 261 -0.12 -0.94 22.61
CA GLY A 261 1.14 -0.19 22.65
C GLY A 261 1.62 0.33 21.30
N GLY A 262 0.86 0.14 20.23
CA GLY A 262 1.12 0.73 18.92
C GLY A 262 2.18 0.00 18.10
N VAL A 263 2.58 0.62 16.99
CA VAL A 263 3.65 0.15 16.10
C VAL A 263 4.99 -0.10 16.83
N PRO A 264 5.39 0.68 17.86
CA PRO A 264 6.60 0.42 18.63
C PRO A 264 6.72 -0.99 19.23
N VAL A 265 5.61 -1.65 19.54
CA VAL A 265 5.61 -3.03 20.05
C VAL A 265 6.18 -3.99 19.01
N VAL A 266 5.75 -3.84 17.75
CA VAL A 266 6.26 -4.63 16.62
C VAL A 266 7.71 -4.29 16.35
N MET A 267 8.07 -3.01 16.36
CA MET A 267 9.45 -2.58 16.12
C MET A 267 10.41 -3.13 17.20
N LYS A 268 10.02 -3.09 18.48
CA LYS A 268 10.79 -3.70 19.58
C LYS A 268 10.96 -5.21 19.36
N ALA A 269 9.88 -5.93 19.06
CA ALA A 269 9.96 -7.38 18.85
C ALA A 269 10.90 -7.74 17.69
N LEU A 270 10.87 -6.98 16.59
CA LEU A 270 11.79 -7.17 15.47
C LEU A 270 13.24 -6.81 15.83
N LEU A 271 13.45 -5.74 16.60
CA LEU A 271 14.78 -5.35 17.07
C LEU A 271 15.38 -6.42 18.00
N ASP A 272 14.62 -6.88 18.99
CA ASP A 272 15.04 -7.92 19.94
C ASP A 272 15.37 -9.25 19.22
N ALA A 273 14.70 -9.54 18.10
CA ALA A 273 14.95 -10.70 17.26
C ALA A 273 16.10 -10.52 16.26
N GLY A 274 16.75 -9.35 16.19
CA GLY A 274 17.80 -9.04 15.22
C GLY A 274 17.28 -8.91 13.78
N LEU A 275 16.00 -8.60 13.60
CA LEU A 275 15.31 -8.42 12.31
C LEU A 275 15.09 -6.93 11.96
N MET A 276 15.60 -6.02 12.79
CA MET A 276 15.56 -4.57 12.59
C MET A 276 16.91 -3.96 12.95
N HIS A 277 17.34 -2.98 12.15
CA HIS A 277 18.56 -2.20 12.38
C HIS A 277 18.30 -1.13 13.45
N GLY A 278 18.93 -1.28 14.61
CA GLY A 278 18.78 -0.37 15.74
C GLY A 278 19.49 0.98 15.58
N ASP A 279 20.59 1.03 14.85
CA ASP A 279 21.47 2.21 14.75
C ASP A 279 20.97 3.27 13.75
N VAL A 280 19.81 3.05 13.13
CA VAL A 280 19.19 4.00 12.20
C VAL A 280 18.80 5.28 12.94
N LEU A 281 19.28 6.43 12.47
CA LEU A 281 18.88 7.76 12.96
C LEU A 281 17.39 8.00 12.68
N THR A 282 16.70 8.69 13.58
CA THR A 282 15.29 9.10 13.37
C THR A 282 15.12 10.61 13.55
N VAL A 283 13.93 11.12 13.22
CA VAL A 283 13.52 12.53 13.43
C VAL A 283 13.68 13.05 14.85
N THR A 284 13.85 12.15 15.83
CA THR A 284 14.13 12.52 17.24
C THR A 284 15.56 12.98 17.48
N GLY A 285 16.47 12.80 16.51
CA GLY A 285 17.92 12.97 16.69
C GLY A 285 18.59 11.79 17.41
N LYS A 286 17.84 10.72 17.69
CA LYS A 286 18.32 9.49 18.31
C LYS A 286 18.16 8.31 17.37
N THR A 287 18.88 7.24 17.66
CA THR A 287 18.74 5.96 16.95
C THR A 287 17.39 5.29 17.24
N MET A 288 16.95 4.39 16.36
CA MET A 288 15.76 3.57 16.57
C MET A 288 15.85 2.79 17.90
N ALA A 289 17.00 2.20 18.20
CA ALA A 289 17.23 1.46 19.44
C ALA A 289 17.09 2.34 20.69
N GLU A 290 17.68 3.54 20.70
CA GLU A 290 17.55 4.49 21.81
C GLU A 290 16.10 4.93 22.02
N ASN A 291 15.37 5.14 20.93
CA ASN A 291 13.95 5.52 20.99
C ASN A 291 13.08 4.41 21.59
N LEU A 292 13.24 3.18 21.12
CA LEU A 292 12.50 2.02 21.63
C LEU A 292 12.85 1.73 23.09
N ALA A 293 14.12 1.87 23.48
CA ALA A 293 14.54 1.75 24.87
C ALA A 293 13.93 2.84 25.76
N HIS A 294 13.81 4.07 25.26
CA HIS A 294 13.26 5.20 26.01
C HIS A 294 11.74 5.06 26.24
N ILE A 295 10.97 4.70 25.21
CA ILE A 295 9.52 4.56 25.34
C ILE A 295 9.09 3.21 25.93
N ALA A 296 10.00 2.24 25.98
CA ALA A 296 9.83 0.94 26.62
C ALA A 296 8.48 0.27 26.28
N PRO A 297 8.19 0.01 24.99
CA PRO A 297 6.91 -0.56 24.61
C PRO A 297 6.76 -1.97 25.21
N PRO A 298 5.53 -2.41 25.53
CA PRO A 298 5.29 -3.73 26.08
C PRO A 298 5.67 -4.82 25.06
N ASP A 299 5.71 -6.06 25.52
CA ASP A 299 5.84 -7.20 24.62
C ASP A 299 4.54 -7.44 23.83
N LEU A 300 4.65 -8.23 22.75
CA LEU A 300 3.52 -8.66 21.92
C LEU A 300 2.42 -9.29 22.79
N ASP A 301 1.17 -8.85 22.64
CA ASP A 301 0.05 -9.28 23.50
C ASP A 301 -0.39 -10.73 23.24
N GLY A 302 -0.04 -11.28 22.08
CA GLY A 302 -0.28 -12.68 21.70
C GLY A 302 -1.61 -12.92 20.98
N GLU A 303 -2.53 -11.94 20.97
CA GLU A 303 -3.82 -12.00 20.28
C GLU A 303 -3.87 -11.06 19.08
N ILE A 304 -3.73 -9.74 19.29
CA ILE A 304 -3.73 -8.73 18.22
C ILE A 304 -2.39 -8.75 17.49
N LEU A 305 -1.30 -8.69 18.26
CA LEU A 305 0.07 -8.87 17.82
C LEU A 305 0.57 -10.21 18.35
N ARG A 306 0.65 -11.20 17.45
CA ARG A 306 0.99 -12.58 17.78
C ARG A 306 2.45 -12.67 18.21
N ALA A 307 2.75 -13.61 19.11
CA ALA A 307 4.12 -13.88 19.54
C ALA A 307 5.00 -14.37 18.37
N MET A 308 6.29 -14.06 18.40
CA MET A 308 7.27 -14.43 17.37
C MET A 308 7.34 -15.95 17.09
N ASP A 309 7.10 -16.78 18.11
CA ASP A 309 7.12 -18.25 18.01
C ASP A 309 5.79 -18.86 17.57
N LYS A 310 4.71 -18.06 17.58
CA LYS A 310 3.37 -18.44 17.14
C LYS A 310 2.78 -17.39 16.18
N PRO A 311 3.50 -17.07 15.09
CA PRO A 311 3.02 -16.08 14.13
C PRO A 311 1.82 -16.62 13.35
N ILE A 312 1.16 -15.74 12.60
CA ILE A 312 0.09 -16.12 11.67
C ILE A 312 0.71 -16.92 10.52
N HIS A 313 1.77 -16.38 9.91
CA HIS A 313 2.58 -17.05 8.91
C HIS A 313 4.06 -16.90 9.26
N ARG A 314 4.87 -17.91 8.94
CA ARG A 314 6.31 -17.92 9.26
C ARG A 314 7.12 -16.93 8.43
N THR A 315 6.61 -16.55 7.27
CA THR A 315 7.16 -15.54 6.37
C THR A 315 6.20 -14.36 6.26
N GLY A 316 6.68 -13.25 5.69
CA GLY A 316 5.94 -12.01 5.56
C GLY A 316 4.62 -12.16 4.79
N GLY A 317 3.71 -11.20 4.99
CA GLY A 317 2.35 -11.26 4.43
C GLY A 317 2.22 -11.04 2.93
N LEU A 318 3.32 -10.81 2.20
CA LEU A 318 3.35 -10.66 0.74
C LEU A 318 4.60 -11.31 0.14
N SER A 319 4.60 -11.51 -1.17
CA SER A 319 5.75 -12.05 -1.92
C SER A 319 5.85 -11.39 -3.29
N ILE A 320 7.08 -11.32 -3.79
CA ILE A 320 7.36 -10.90 -5.16
C ILE A 320 7.51 -12.15 -6.02
N LEU A 321 6.78 -12.19 -7.13
CA LEU A 321 6.83 -13.25 -8.13
C LEU A 321 7.57 -12.78 -9.37
N HIS A 322 8.32 -13.66 -10.02
CA HIS A 322 8.93 -13.45 -11.33
C HIS A 322 8.59 -14.61 -12.27
N GLY A 323 8.72 -14.42 -13.57
CA GLY A 323 8.57 -15.53 -14.50
C GLY A 323 8.27 -15.05 -15.91
N SER A 324 7.89 -15.99 -16.77
CA SER A 324 7.58 -15.70 -18.17
C SER A 324 6.44 -14.69 -18.35
N LEU A 325 5.51 -14.59 -17.40
CA LEU A 325 4.40 -13.64 -17.46
C LEU A 325 4.73 -12.29 -16.79
N ALA A 326 5.65 -12.27 -15.82
CA ALA A 326 6.07 -11.07 -15.09
C ALA A 326 7.60 -10.98 -14.97
N PRO A 327 8.32 -10.69 -16.07
CA PRO A 327 9.78 -10.74 -16.07
C PRO A 327 10.43 -9.63 -15.23
N GLU A 328 9.80 -8.45 -15.12
CA GLU A 328 10.26 -7.40 -14.18
C GLU A 328 9.72 -7.59 -12.75
N GLY A 329 8.77 -8.50 -12.57
CA GLY A 329 8.19 -8.84 -11.28
C GLY A 329 6.68 -8.56 -11.19
N ALA A 330 6.06 -9.14 -10.17
CA ALA A 330 4.69 -8.92 -9.75
C ALA A 330 4.58 -9.05 -8.24
N VAL A 331 3.53 -8.49 -7.65
CA VAL A 331 3.31 -8.52 -6.20
C VAL A 331 2.05 -9.30 -5.89
N VAL A 332 2.19 -10.30 -5.02
CA VAL A 332 1.06 -11.08 -4.50
C VAL A 332 1.00 -10.96 -2.99
N LYS A 333 -0.21 -10.84 -2.44
CA LYS A 333 -0.42 -10.98 -1.01
C LYS A 333 -0.57 -12.46 -0.68
N THR A 334 0.30 -12.99 0.18
CA THR A 334 0.34 -14.41 0.57
C THR A 334 -0.36 -14.68 1.90
N ALA A 335 -0.62 -13.63 2.69
CA ALA A 335 -1.40 -13.75 3.91
C ALA A 335 -2.81 -14.29 3.60
N GLY A 336 -3.15 -15.44 4.18
CA GLY A 336 -4.47 -16.06 4.04
C GLY A 336 -4.66 -17.09 2.94
N PHE A 337 -3.57 -17.53 2.32
CA PHE A 337 -3.62 -18.55 1.28
C PHE A 337 -2.73 -19.74 1.65
N ASP A 338 -3.33 -20.94 1.66
CA ASP A 338 -2.66 -22.17 2.10
C ASP A 338 -2.07 -22.99 0.95
N ALA A 339 -2.50 -22.76 -0.30
CA ALA A 339 -1.99 -23.52 -1.44
C ALA A 339 -0.66 -22.94 -1.94
N GLU A 340 0.30 -23.82 -2.22
CA GLU A 340 1.61 -23.39 -2.71
C GLU A 340 1.62 -23.15 -4.23
N VAL A 341 0.72 -23.84 -4.96
CA VAL A 341 0.63 -23.78 -6.42
C VAL A 341 -0.82 -23.61 -6.86
N PHE A 342 -1.06 -22.68 -7.78
CA PHE A 342 -2.31 -22.52 -8.50
C PHE A 342 -2.07 -22.67 -10.00
N GLU A 343 -2.88 -23.48 -10.65
CA GLU A 343 -2.89 -23.65 -12.10
C GLU A 343 -4.30 -23.40 -12.61
N GLY A 344 -4.44 -22.56 -13.61
CA GLY A 344 -5.75 -22.28 -14.19
C GLY A 344 -5.69 -21.79 -15.63
N THR A 345 -6.87 -21.64 -16.21
CA THR A 345 -7.03 -21.22 -17.61
C THR A 345 -7.31 -19.73 -17.68
N ALA A 346 -6.59 -19.01 -18.53
CA ALA A 346 -6.74 -17.57 -18.68
C ALA A 346 -8.13 -17.21 -19.22
N ARG A 347 -8.77 -16.25 -18.56
CA ARG A 347 -9.91 -15.46 -19.05
C ARG A 347 -9.46 -14.00 -19.08
N VAL A 348 -9.32 -13.44 -20.27
CA VAL A 348 -8.58 -12.18 -20.49
C VAL A 348 -9.53 -11.04 -20.79
N PHE A 349 -9.36 -9.95 -20.05
CA PHE A 349 -10.18 -8.76 -20.11
C PHE A 349 -9.32 -7.51 -20.29
N ASP A 350 -9.69 -6.70 -21.27
CA ASP A 350 -9.09 -5.38 -21.49
C ASP A 350 -9.85 -4.36 -20.63
N GLY A 351 -9.41 -4.21 -19.39
CA GLY A 351 -9.99 -3.32 -18.38
C GLY A 351 -11.01 -3.98 -17.44
N GLU A 352 -11.18 -3.39 -16.25
CA GLU A 352 -11.99 -3.95 -15.15
C GLU A 352 -13.47 -4.15 -15.51
N ARG A 353 -14.04 -3.23 -16.31
CA ARG A 353 -15.47 -3.27 -16.63
C ARG A 353 -15.85 -4.55 -17.37
N ALA A 354 -15.01 -4.99 -18.32
CA ALA A 354 -15.26 -6.22 -19.07
C ALA A 354 -15.22 -7.46 -18.16
N ALA A 355 -14.33 -7.50 -17.17
CA ALA A 355 -14.29 -8.58 -16.17
C ALA A 355 -15.52 -8.58 -15.27
N MET A 356 -16.02 -7.40 -14.88
CA MET A 356 -17.27 -7.26 -14.11
C MET A 356 -18.48 -7.75 -14.91
N ASP A 357 -18.61 -7.34 -16.18
CA ASP A 357 -19.71 -7.78 -17.05
C ASP A 357 -19.69 -9.30 -17.22
N ALA A 358 -18.51 -9.89 -17.44
CA ALA A 358 -18.34 -11.33 -17.56
C ALA A 358 -18.70 -12.11 -16.29
N LEU A 359 -18.44 -11.54 -15.11
CA LEU A 359 -18.85 -12.11 -13.83
C LEU A 359 -20.37 -12.06 -13.64
N GLU A 360 -21.00 -10.93 -13.96
CA GLU A 360 -22.46 -10.76 -13.90
C GLU A 360 -23.20 -11.71 -14.86
N GLU A 361 -22.61 -11.98 -16.03
CA GLU A 361 -23.12 -12.94 -17.01
C GLU A 361 -22.85 -14.41 -16.65
N GLY A 362 -22.06 -14.68 -15.60
CA GLY A 362 -21.72 -16.02 -15.15
C GLY A 362 -20.73 -16.77 -16.07
N THR A 363 -19.89 -16.03 -16.81
CA THR A 363 -18.89 -16.62 -17.73
C THR A 363 -17.50 -16.79 -17.10
N ILE A 364 -17.33 -16.32 -15.85
CA ILE A 364 -16.18 -16.62 -15.00
C ILE A 364 -16.54 -17.81 -14.11
N SER A 365 -15.71 -18.83 -14.11
CA SER A 365 -15.91 -20.11 -13.44
C SER A 365 -14.73 -20.50 -12.54
N ALA A 366 -14.95 -21.44 -11.64
CA ALA A 366 -13.90 -22.04 -10.83
C ALA A 366 -12.76 -22.61 -11.71
N GLY A 367 -11.52 -22.33 -11.34
CA GLY A 367 -10.31 -22.69 -12.11
C GLY A 367 -9.85 -21.62 -13.10
N ASP A 368 -10.60 -20.53 -13.27
CA ASP A 368 -10.19 -19.42 -14.13
C ASP A 368 -9.07 -18.59 -13.50
N VAL A 369 -8.14 -18.16 -14.35
CA VAL A 369 -7.21 -17.06 -14.07
C VAL A 369 -7.75 -15.84 -14.80
N VAL A 370 -8.40 -14.96 -14.05
CA VAL A 370 -9.00 -13.71 -14.57
C VAL A 370 -7.89 -12.69 -14.74
N VAL A 371 -7.47 -12.47 -15.99
CA VAL A 371 -6.43 -11.53 -16.38
C VAL A 371 -7.08 -10.20 -16.77
N ILE A 372 -6.87 -9.16 -15.97
CA ILE A 372 -7.36 -7.81 -16.23
C ILE A 372 -6.17 -6.94 -16.60
N ARG A 373 -6.03 -6.60 -17.89
CA ARG A 373 -4.86 -5.87 -18.40
C ARG A 373 -5.23 -4.49 -18.94
N TYR A 374 -4.21 -3.70 -19.27
CA TYR A 374 -4.34 -2.28 -19.62
C TYR A 374 -4.90 -1.45 -18.46
N GLU A 375 -4.54 -1.83 -17.23
CA GLU A 375 -4.85 -1.12 -15.99
C GLU A 375 -3.59 -0.64 -15.25
N GLY A 376 -2.41 -0.84 -15.85
CA GLY A 376 -1.11 -0.39 -15.35
C GLY A 376 -0.92 1.14 -15.33
N PRO A 377 0.29 1.62 -14.98
CA PRO A 377 0.59 3.05 -14.90
C PRO A 377 0.19 3.84 -16.15
N LYS A 378 0.58 3.39 -17.34
CA LYS A 378 0.24 4.04 -18.62
C LYS A 378 -1.09 3.54 -19.17
N GLY A 379 -1.37 2.24 -19.01
CA GLY A 379 -2.53 1.57 -19.59
C GLY A 379 -3.85 1.96 -18.98
N GLY A 380 -3.92 2.15 -17.66
CA GLY A 380 -5.11 2.60 -16.95
C GLY A 380 -5.70 3.86 -17.60
N PRO A 381 -4.95 4.98 -17.69
CA PRO A 381 -3.73 5.31 -16.95
C PRO A 381 -4.01 5.50 -15.44
N GLY A 382 -2.95 5.59 -14.64
CA GLY A 382 -3.02 5.86 -13.19
C GLY A 382 -3.00 4.61 -12.32
N MET A 383 -2.68 3.43 -12.88
CA MET A 383 -2.52 2.17 -12.17
C MET A 383 -3.64 1.92 -11.13
N ARG A 384 -4.88 1.76 -11.59
CA ARG A 384 -6.06 1.79 -10.72
C ARG A 384 -6.01 0.70 -9.65
N GLU A 385 -6.59 1.02 -8.49
CA GLU A 385 -6.83 0.03 -7.45
C GLU A 385 -8.24 -0.55 -7.58
N MET A 386 -8.32 -1.77 -8.07
CA MET A 386 -9.57 -2.45 -8.39
C MET A 386 -10.10 -3.19 -7.17
N LEU A 387 -11.08 -2.60 -6.48
CA LEU A 387 -11.80 -3.24 -5.39
C LEU A 387 -13.10 -3.90 -5.86
N ALA A 388 -13.75 -3.36 -6.89
CA ALA A 388 -15.09 -3.79 -7.30
C ALA A 388 -15.10 -5.26 -7.74
N ILE A 389 -14.19 -5.65 -8.63
CA ILE A 389 -14.07 -7.04 -9.09
C ILE A 389 -13.68 -7.99 -7.95
N THR A 390 -12.81 -7.53 -7.07
CA THR A 390 -12.32 -8.24 -5.89
C THR A 390 -13.48 -8.57 -4.93
N ALA A 391 -14.29 -7.58 -4.56
CA ALA A 391 -15.48 -7.76 -3.73
C ALA A 391 -16.57 -8.59 -4.45
N ALA A 392 -16.75 -8.41 -5.76
CA ALA A 392 -17.74 -9.13 -6.55
C ALA A 392 -17.43 -10.63 -6.65
N ILE A 393 -16.17 -11.00 -6.88
CA ILE A 393 -15.70 -12.40 -6.94
C ILE A 393 -15.85 -13.09 -5.58
N LYS A 394 -15.44 -12.41 -4.49
CA LYS A 394 -15.69 -12.89 -3.12
C LYS A 394 -17.18 -13.08 -2.89
N GLY A 395 -17.97 -12.12 -3.33
CA GLY A 395 -19.42 -12.19 -3.31
C GLY A 395 -19.95 -13.43 -4.02
N ALA A 396 -19.56 -13.66 -5.27
CA ALA A 396 -20.01 -14.81 -6.07
C ALA A 396 -19.61 -16.18 -5.48
N GLY A 397 -18.86 -16.21 -4.37
CA GLY A 397 -18.41 -17.44 -3.73
C GLY A 397 -17.18 -18.04 -4.41
N LEU A 398 -16.60 -17.34 -5.40
CA LEU A 398 -15.47 -17.80 -6.21
C LEU A 398 -14.11 -17.44 -5.60
N GLY A 399 -14.09 -16.76 -4.44
CA GLY A 399 -12.88 -16.19 -3.87
C GLY A 399 -11.74 -17.17 -3.59
N LYS A 400 -11.98 -18.48 -3.50
CA LYS A 400 -10.93 -19.52 -3.36
C LYS A 400 -10.66 -20.30 -4.64
N ASP A 401 -11.52 -20.13 -5.64
CA ASP A 401 -11.57 -20.97 -6.83
C ASP A 401 -11.01 -20.27 -8.07
N VAL A 402 -10.84 -18.95 -8.02
CA VAL A 402 -10.26 -18.16 -9.12
C VAL A 402 -9.04 -17.38 -8.67
N LEU A 403 -8.16 -17.10 -9.62
CA LEU A 403 -7.02 -16.21 -9.43
C LEU A 403 -7.28 -14.89 -10.17
N LEU A 404 -7.03 -13.76 -9.52
CA LEU A 404 -7.07 -12.44 -10.17
C LEU A 404 -5.65 -11.97 -10.49
N LEU A 405 -5.42 -11.54 -11.74
CA LEU A 405 -4.11 -11.08 -12.22
C LEU A 405 -4.23 -9.77 -12.98
N THR A 406 -3.35 -8.81 -12.72
CA THR A 406 -3.38 -7.50 -13.39
C THR A 406 -2.03 -6.79 -13.46
N ASP A 407 -1.85 -5.96 -14.49
CA ASP A 407 -0.79 -4.94 -14.55
C ASP A 407 -1.12 -3.69 -13.71
N GLY A 408 -2.37 -3.55 -13.24
CA GLY A 408 -2.81 -2.56 -12.27
C GLY A 408 -2.59 -2.98 -10.81
N ARG A 409 -3.53 -2.62 -9.92
CA ARG A 409 -3.49 -2.95 -8.48
C ARG A 409 -4.83 -3.53 -8.03
N PHE A 410 -4.80 -4.39 -7.02
CA PHE A 410 -6.00 -4.87 -6.33
C PHE A 410 -6.07 -4.30 -4.93
N SER A 411 -7.27 -3.91 -4.48
CA SER A 411 -7.49 -3.63 -3.07
C SER A 411 -7.70 -4.94 -2.32
N GLY A 412 -7.06 -5.09 -1.16
CA GLY A 412 -6.89 -6.36 -0.43
C GLY A 412 -8.14 -7.00 0.20
N GLY A 413 -9.31 -6.88 -0.44
CA GLY A 413 -10.60 -7.37 0.04
C GLY A 413 -10.95 -8.82 -0.31
N THR A 414 -10.19 -9.50 -1.17
CA THR A 414 -10.44 -10.91 -1.52
C THR A 414 -9.83 -11.88 -0.50
N THR A 415 -10.46 -13.05 -0.36
CA THR A 415 -9.93 -14.18 0.42
C THR A 415 -9.11 -15.15 -0.46
N GLY A 416 -8.62 -14.69 -1.61
CA GLY A 416 -7.96 -15.50 -2.63
C GLY A 416 -6.72 -14.82 -3.21
N LEU A 417 -6.08 -15.48 -4.17
CA LEU A 417 -4.89 -14.96 -4.83
C LEU A 417 -5.23 -13.78 -5.75
N CYS A 418 -4.72 -12.61 -5.37
CA CYS A 418 -4.72 -11.40 -6.18
C CYS A 418 -3.29 -10.98 -6.45
N ILE A 419 -2.90 -11.03 -7.73
CA ILE A 419 -1.58 -10.65 -8.21
C ILE A 419 -1.70 -9.33 -8.97
N GLY A 420 -1.06 -8.30 -8.44
CA GLY A 420 -0.98 -7.00 -9.09
C GLY A 420 0.44 -6.67 -9.54
N HIS A 421 0.60 -5.50 -10.12
CA HIS A 421 1.90 -4.93 -10.48
C HIS A 421 2.66 -5.78 -11.49
N VAL A 422 1.98 -6.60 -12.29
CA VAL A 422 2.62 -7.40 -13.33
C VAL A 422 3.37 -6.47 -14.28
N ALA A 423 4.69 -6.63 -14.31
CA ALA A 423 5.60 -5.77 -15.06
C ALA A 423 6.45 -6.59 -16.05
N PRO A 424 6.70 -6.06 -17.28
CA PRO A 424 6.18 -4.81 -17.83
C PRO A 424 4.65 -4.84 -18.02
N GLU A 425 4.01 -3.67 -17.95
CA GLU A 425 2.56 -3.55 -18.17
C GLU A 425 2.17 -3.82 -19.63
N ALA A 426 0.88 -4.03 -19.88
CA ALA A 426 0.42 -4.39 -21.22
C ALA A 426 0.72 -3.31 -22.28
N VAL A 427 0.65 -2.02 -21.94
CA VAL A 427 0.94 -0.92 -22.88
C VAL A 427 2.41 -0.85 -23.27
N ASP A 428 3.32 -1.33 -22.42
CA ASP A 428 4.75 -1.40 -22.73
C ASP A 428 5.11 -2.70 -23.48
N GLY A 429 4.11 -3.50 -23.89
CA GLY A 429 4.32 -4.76 -24.60
C GLY A 429 4.90 -5.85 -23.72
N GLY A 430 4.61 -5.82 -22.42
CA GLY A 430 4.95 -6.92 -21.51
C GLY A 430 4.16 -8.20 -21.82
N PRO A 431 4.60 -9.37 -21.34
CA PRO A 431 3.96 -10.66 -21.66
C PRO A 431 2.45 -10.73 -21.42
N ILE A 432 1.94 -10.00 -20.41
CA ILE A 432 0.50 -9.89 -20.12
C ILE A 432 -0.32 -9.35 -21.31
N ALA A 433 0.27 -8.52 -22.19
CA ALA A 433 -0.36 -8.02 -23.42
C ALA A 433 -0.65 -9.12 -24.44
N PHE A 434 0.04 -10.26 -24.34
CA PHE A 434 -0.03 -11.34 -25.33
C PHE A 434 -0.83 -12.54 -24.87
N VAL A 435 -1.29 -12.57 -23.61
CA VAL A 435 -2.17 -13.62 -23.10
C VAL A 435 -3.52 -13.58 -23.86
N LYS A 436 -4.06 -14.76 -24.17
CA LYS A 436 -5.35 -14.99 -24.79
C LYS A 436 -6.20 -15.93 -23.93
N ASP A 437 -7.51 -15.88 -24.10
CA ASP A 437 -8.43 -16.86 -23.52
C ASP A 437 -7.96 -18.28 -23.84
N GLY A 438 -7.93 -19.14 -22.82
CA GLY A 438 -7.52 -20.54 -22.95
C GLY A 438 -6.03 -20.81 -22.67
N ASP A 439 -5.17 -19.79 -22.61
CA ASP A 439 -3.77 -20.00 -22.22
C ASP A 439 -3.69 -20.50 -20.77
N LYS A 440 -2.78 -21.43 -20.48
CA LYS A 440 -2.58 -21.93 -19.12
C LYS A 440 -1.61 -21.02 -18.36
N ILE A 441 -1.99 -20.61 -17.15
CA ILE A 441 -1.16 -19.81 -16.24
C ILE A 441 -0.87 -20.64 -14.99
N VAL A 442 0.39 -20.62 -14.57
CA VAL A 442 0.87 -21.34 -13.39
C VAL A 442 1.49 -20.33 -12.44
N VAL A 443 1.03 -20.36 -11.19
CA VAL A 443 1.56 -19.56 -10.09
C VAL A 443 2.10 -20.50 -9.05
N ASN A 444 3.38 -20.37 -8.73
CA ASN A 444 4.01 -21.12 -7.66
C ASN A 444 4.54 -20.12 -6.63
N VAL A 445 3.84 -20.01 -5.50
CA VAL A 445 4.18 -19.06 -4.44
C VAL A 445 5.45 -19.50 -3.71
N ALA A 446 5.68 -20.82 -3.57
CA ALA A 446 6.86 -21.36 -2.92
C ALA A 446 8.14 -21.08 -3.73
N ASP A 447 8.10 -21.32 -5.03
CA ASP A 447 9.22 -21.03 -5.95
C ASP A 447 9.21 -19.58 -6.46
N ARG A 448 8.21 -18.80 -6.06
CA ARG A 448 8.00 -17.40 -6.45
C ARG A 448 7.91 -17.19 -7.96
N THR A 449 7.27 -18.13 -8.65
CA THR A 449 7.11 -18.05 -10.11
C THR A 449 5.70 -17.66 -10.55
N LEU A 450 5.64 -16.89 -11.63
CA LEU A 450 4.42 -16.53 -12.34
C LEU A 450 4.63 -16.72 -13.84
N ASP A 451 4.09 -17.81 -14.35
CA ASP A 451 4.36 -18.29 -15.70
C ASP A 451 3.10 -18.42 -16.56
N VAL A 452 3.27 -18.17 -17.86
CA VAL A 452 2.26 -18.45 -18.87
C VAL A 452 2.81 -19.51 -19.83
N VAL A 453 2.03 -20.57 -20.04
CA VAL A 453 2.44 -21.71 -20.87
C VAL A 453 2.07 -21.42 -22.32
N ILE A 454 2.96 -20.71 -23.01
CA ILE A 454 2.86 -20.40 -24.46
C ILE A 454 4.18 -20.79 -25.12
N ASP A 455 4.10 -21.46 -26.27
CA ASP A 455 5.27 -21.77 -27.07
C ASP A 455 5.94 -20.48 -27.57
N GLU A 456 7.27 -20.41 -27.51
CA GLU A 456 8.04 -19.21 -27.89
C GLU A 456 7.69 -18.70 -29.30
N ALA A 457 7.47 -19.60 -30.25
CA ALA A 457 7.07 -19.23 -31.62
C ALA A 457 5.71 -18.53 -31.68
N GLU A 458 4.72 -18.99 -30.89
CA GLU A 458 3.41 -18.34 -30.80
C GLU A 458 3.52 -17.00 -30.07
N LEU A 459 4.32 -16.91 -29.00
CA LEU A 459 4.54 -15.65 -28.29
C LEU A 459 5.15 -14.58 -29.21
N GLN A 460 6.17 -14.94 -30.00
CA GLN A 460 6.77 -14.03 -31.00
C GLN A 460 5.77 -13.64 -32.10
N ALA A 461 4.93 -14.58 -32.56
CA ALA A 461 3.89 -14.27 -33.54
C ALA A 461 2.86 -13.28 -32.98
N ARG A 462 2.43 -13.46 -31.72
CA ARG A 462 1.52 -12.52 -31.01
C ARG A 462 2.17 -11.15 -30.85
N LYS A 463 3.45 -11.10 -30.47
CA LYS A 463 4.21 -9.86 -30.33
C LYS A 463 4.35 -9.09 -31.65
N ALA A 464 4.61 -9.79 -32.75
CA ALA A 464 4.71 -9.19 -34.08
C ALA A 464 3.37 -8.65 -34.60
N ALA A 465 2.25 -9.24 -34.18
CA ALA A 465 0.90 -8.80 -34.55
C ALA A 465 0.32 -7.70 -33.63
N TRP A 466 0.97 -7.43 -32.49
CA TRP A 466 0.46 -6.50 -31.49
C TRP A 466 0.82 -5.05 -31.83
N THR A 467 -0.13 -4.15 -31.57
CA THR A 467 0.08 -2.70 -31.65
C THR A 467 -0.39 -2.09 -30.34
N ALA A 468 0.45 -1.27 -29.72
CA ALA A 468 0.10 -0.58 -28.49
C ALA A 468 -1.17 0.26 -28.69
N PRO A 469 -2.15 0.19 -27.77
CA PRO A 469 -3.32 1.03 -27.85
C PRO A 469 -2.93 2.51 -27.73
N GLY A 470 -3.68 3.38 -28.39
CA GLY A 470 -3.50 4.83 -28.27
C GLY A 470 -3.78 5.33 -26.84
N PRO A 471 -3.32 6.55 -26.48
CA PRO A 471 -3.54 7.10 -25.15
C PRO A 471 -5.03 7.31 -24.89
N LYS A 472 -5.53 6.79 -23.75
CA LYS A 472 -6.92 7.02 -23.31
C LYS A 472 -7.21 8.49 -22.97
N HIS A 473 -6.17 9.25 -22.59
CA HIS A 473 -6.25 10.68 -22.27
C HIS A 473 -5.20 11.45 -23.07
N GLU A 474 -5.64 12.39 -23.91
CA GLU A 474 -4.74 13.18 -24.78
C GLU A 474 -4.24 14.49 -24.12
N ARG A 475 -4.91 14.93 -23.04
CA ARG A 475 -4.61 16.19 -22.32
C ARG A 475 -4.81 16.05 -20.82
N GLY A 476 -4.28 17.03 -20.06
CA GLY A 476 -4.44 17.10 -18.60
C GLY A 476 -3.42 16.27 -17.83
N VAL A 477 -3.66 16.10 -16.52
CA VAL A 477 -2.71 15.46 -15.59
C VAL A 477 -2.38 14.01 -15.99
N LEU A 478 -3.37 13.22 -16.41
CA LEU A 478 -3.15 11.82 -16.81
C LEU A 478 -2.37 11.68 -18.12
N ALA A 479 -2.55 12.63 -19.05
CA ALA A 479 -1.76 12.66 -20.28
C ALA A 479 -0.29 13.04 -20.01
N LYS A 480 -0.03 13.87 -18.99
CA LYS A 480 1.35 14.14 -18.53
C LYS A 480 1.93 12.91 -17.83
N TYR A 481 1.18 12.32 -16.90
CA TYR A 481 1.57 11.14 -16.15
C TYR A 481 1.96 9.98 -17.06
N ALA A 482 1.10 9.61 -18.02
CA ALA A 482 1.38 8.51 -18.95
C ALA A 482 2.63 8.71 -19.83
N LYS A 483 3.11 9.95 -19.99
CA LYS A 483 4.35 10.25 -20.74
C LYS A 483 5.61 10.10 -19.90
N LEU A 484 5.52 10.27 -18.58
CA LEU A 484 6.68 10.34 -17.68
C LEU A 484 6.80 9.12 -16.77
N VAL A 485 5.69 8.44 -16.50
CA VAL A 485 5.66 7.37 -15.51
C VAL A 485 6.48 6.15 -15.95
N GLY A 486 7.33 5.67 -15.03
CA GLY A 486 8.07 4.42 -15.17
C GLY A 486 7.28 3.16 -14.80
N SER A 487 7.94 2.00 -14.91
CA SER A 487 7.36 0.70 -14.52
C SER A 487 7.05 0.63 -13.02
N ALA A 488 6.01 -0.13 -12.67
CA ALA A 488 5.66 -0.42 -11.28
C ALA A 488 6.79 -1.14 -10.53
N ALA A 489 7.64 -1.90 -11.23
CA ALA A 489 8.81 -2.57 -10.67
C ALA A 489 9.86 -1.60 -10.08
N TYR A 490 9.79 -0.32 -10.48
CA TYR A 490 10.65 0.77 -9.98
C TYR A 490 9.85 1.85 -9.24
N GLY A 491 8.66 1.51 -8.73
CA GLY A 491 7.83 2.42 -7.93
C GLY A 491 6.93 3.37 -8.73
N ALA A 492 6.84 3.21 -10.06
CA ALA A 492 6.08 4.08 -10.96
C ALA A 492 6.41 5.58 -10.75
N VAL A 493 7.69 5.90 -10.61
CA VAL A 493 8.18 7.29 -10.47
C VAL A 493 8.02 8.07 -11.78
N CYS A 494 7.90 9.39 -11.68
CA CYS A 494 7.87 10.32 -12.82
C CYS A 494 9.08 11.26 -12.75
N HIS A 495 10.03 11.12 -13.68
CA HIS A 495 11.21 11.98 -13.82
C HIS A 495 11.24 12.70 -15.16
#